data_AF-A0A246BT04-F1
#
_entry.id   AF-A0A246BT04-F1
#
_cell.length_a   1.000
_cell.length_b   1.000
_cell.length_c   1.000
_cell.angle_alpha   90.00
_cell.angle_beta   90.00
_cell.angle_gamma   90.00
#
_symmetry.space_group_name_H-M   'P 1'
#
loop_
_entity.id
_entity.type
_entity.pdbx_description
1 polymer ?
#
loop_
_entity_poly.entity_id
_entity_poly.type
_entity_poly.pdbx_seq_one_letter_code
_entity_poly.pdbx_strand_id
1 'polypeptide(L)'
;MNTQLLAAAALGTLTLSACTLAGNPVRKDVTGQLRGFTADQNIRLAIVGYNGGQYTADGTQGQIIDRFLTGGYALDLPSNVPYGYYRVIVFRDANNNSRYDAGDTVLSKDNGKRLVLAQRDNQFLAGTKTGWNLADGQGGVQTTLLNNYDLEAQ
;
A
#
# COMPACT_ATOMS: atom_id res chain seq x y z
N MET A 1 -47.21 -21.14 -30.10
CA MET A 1 -46.77 -19.99 -29.28
C MET A 1 -46.06 -20.54 -28.04
N ASN A 2 -44.87 -19.98 -27.78
CA ASN A 2 -44.15 -19.88 -26.50
C ASN A 2 -43.34 -21.09 -25.97
N THR A 3 -42.15 -21.22 -26.55
CA THR A 3 -40.80 -21.18 -25.92
C THR A 3 -40.68 -21.51 -24.41
N GLN A 4 -39.95 -22.58 -24.07
CA GLN A 4 -39.28 -22.71 -22.77
C GLN A 4 -37.78 -22.53 -22.96
N LEU A 5 -37.25 -21.46 -22.33
CA LEU A 5 -35.86 -21.06 -22.37
C LEU A 5 -35.00 -21.92 -21.44
N LEU A 6 -33.85 -22.34 -21.98
CA LEU A 6 -32.69 -22.84 -21.23
C LEU A 6 -32.14 -21.72 -20.33
N ALA A 7 -31.86 -22.04 -19.07
CA ALA A 7 -31.03 -21.21 -18.20
C ALA A 7 -29.91 -22.10 -17.62
N ALA A 8 -28.82 -22.21 -18.37
CA ALA A 8 -27.57 -22.78 -17.86
C ALA A 8 -26.84 -21.69 -17.07
N ALA A 9 -26.63 -21.93 -15.78
CA ALA A 9 -25.81 -21.11 -14.91
C ALA A 9 -24.34 -21.20 -15.35
N ALA A 10 -23.83 -20.14 -15.98
CA ALA A 10 -22.40 -20.00 -16.22
C ALA A 10 -21.75 -19.42 -14.94
N LEU A 11 -21.03 -20.29 -14.23
CA LEU A 11 -20.19 -19.98 -13.09
C LEU A 11 -19.19 -18.88 -13.46
N GLY A 12 -19.16 -17.85 -12.60
CA GLY A 12 -18.27 -16.71 -12.73
C GLY A 12 -16.80 -17.13 -12.77
N THR A 13 -16.10 -16.65 -13.80
CA THR A 13 -14.66 -16.45 -13.76
C THR A 13 -14.47 -14.96 -13.60
N LEU A 14 -14.41 -14.49 -12.34
CA LEU A 14 -13.80 -13.21 -12.04
C LEU A 14 -12.30 -13.38 -12.34
N THR A 15 -11.90 -13.02 -13.55
CA THR A 15 -10.49 -12.83 -13.86
C THR A 15 -10.04 -11.60 -13.07
N LEU A 16 -9.55 -11.82 -11.85
CA LEU A 16 -8.76 -10.81 -11.13
C LEU A 16 -7.57 -10.48 -12.04
N SER A 17 -7.71 -9.38 -12.77
CA SER A 17 -6.62 -8.78 -13.51
C SER A 17 -5.68 -8.18 -12.46
N ALA A 18 -4.81 -9.01 -11.91
CA ALA A 18 -3.66 -8.54 -11.14
C ALA A 18 -2.73 -7.83 -12.12
N CYS A 19 -2.95 -6.53 -12.32
CA CYS A 19 -1.93 -5.66 -12.88
C CYS A 19 -0.81 -5.54 -11.84
N THR A 20 0.07 -6.53 -11.80
CA THR A 20 1.34 -6.50 -11.07
C THR A 20 2.22 -5.46 -11.75
N LEU A 21 2.20 -4.21 -11.28
CA LEU A 21 3.23 -3.25 -11.66
C LEU A 21 4.48 -3.53 -10.81
N ALA A 22 5.14 -4.65 -11.11
CA ALA A 22 6.54 -4.86 -10.78
C ALA A 22 7.35 -4.04 -11.79
N GLY A 23 7.62 -2.78 -11.46
CA GLY A 23 8.37 -1.84 -12.28
C GLY A 23 8.77 -0.64 -11.45
N ASN A 24 9.87 0.02 -11.81
CA ASN A 24 10.29 1.26 -11.17
C ASN A 24 9.12 2.26 -11.14
N PRO A 25 8.94 3.02 -10.04
CA PRO A 25 7.82 3.94 -9.89
C PRO A 25 7.83 4.99 -11.03
N VAL A 26 6.72 5.07 -11.76
CA VAL A 26 6.49 5.96 -12.91
C VAL A 26 6.28 7.40 -12.45
N ARG A 27 5.67 7.61 -11.28
CA ARG A 27 5.32 8.93 -10.75
C ARG A 27 6.07 9.31 -9.48
N LYS A 28 6.61 8.32 -8.74
CA LYS A 28 7.27 8.54 -7.44
C LYS A 28 6.37 9.31 -6.49
N ASP A 29 5.13 8.86 -6.38
CA ASP A 29 4.08 9.51 -5.60
C ASP A 29 4.45 9.62 -4.11
N VAL A 30 5.15 8.61 -3.56
CA VAL A 30 5.67 8.61 -2.19
C VAL A 30 7.17 8.39 -2.17
N THR A 31 7.91 9.18 -1.39
CA THR A 31 9.36 9.02 -1.24
C THR A 31 9.80 9.16 0.21
N GLY A 32 10.88 8.48 0.57
CA GLY A 32 11.45 8.52 1.93
C GLY A 32 12.82 7.88 2.01
N GLN A 33 13.45 7.98 3.17
CA GLN A 33 14.71 7.31 3.49
C GLN A 33 14.46 6.03 4.29
N LEU A 34 15.30 5.02 4.07
CA LEU A 34 15.34 3.77 4.82
C LEU A 34 16.57 3.81 5.74
N ARG A 35 16.36 3.69 7.05
CA ARG A 35 17.44 3.77 8.05
C ARG A 35 17.48 2.51 8.91
N GLY A 36 18.67 1.94 9.04
CA GLY A 36 18.90 0.80 9.95
C GLY A 36 18.48 -0.58 9.42
N PHE A 37 18.04 -0.69 8.16
CA PHE A 37 17.71 -1.98 7.55
C PHE A 37 18.95 -2.68 7.00
N THR A 38 19.04 -4.00 7.15
CA THR A 38 20.16 -4.82 6.66
C THR A 38 19.79 -5.47 5.32
N ALA A 39 20.64 -5.33 4.30
CA ALA A 39 20.32 -5.73 2.92
C ALA A 39 20.13 -7.25 2.70
N ASP A 40 20.59 -8.11 3.63
CA ASP A 40 20.64 -9.57 3.44
C ASP A 40 19.45 -10.34 4.03
N GLN A 41 18.34 -9.68 4.35
CA GLN A 41 17.22 -10.30 5.09
C GLN A 41 15.96 -10.60 4.25
N ASN A 42 16.07 -10.62 2.92
CA ASN A 42 14.93 -10.73 2.00
C ASN A 42 13.79 -9.76 2.34
N ILE A 43 14.20 -8.51 2.52
CA ILE A 43 13.33 -7.43 2.94
C ILE A 43 12.68 -6.77 1.75
N ARG A 44 11.41 -6.38 1.92
CA ARG A 44 10.61 -5.74 0.89
C ARG A 44 9.83 -4.57 1.46
N LEU A 45 9.43 -3.68 0.57
CA LEU A 45 8.57 -2.54 0.87
C LEU A 45 7.15 -2.86 0.41
N ALA A 46 6.13 -2.36 1.12
CA ALA A 46 4.73 -2.48 0.72
C ALA A 46 3.90 -1.31 1.24
N ILE A 47 2.80 -1.03 0.55
CA ILE A 47 1.72 -0.16 1.05
C ILE A 47 0.60 -1.07 1.53
N VAL A 48 0.24 -0.95 2.80
CA VAL A 48 -0.74 -1.83 3.46
C VAL A 48 -1.85 -1.00 4.09
N GLY A 49 -3.08 -1.46 3.97
CA GLY A 49 -4.21 -0.90 4.72
C GLY A 49 -3.96 -1.00 6.22
N TYR A 50 -4.39 0.01 6.96
CA TYR A 50 -4.16 0.11 8.40
C TYR A 50 -5.40 0.62 9.11
N ASN A 51 -5.83 -0.11 10.14
CA ASN A 51 -6.98 0.25 10.96
C ASN A 51 -6.66 0.05 12.44
N GLY A 52 -6.53 1.14 13.20
CA GLY A 52 -6.47 1.09 14.67
C GLY A 52 -5.39 0.17 15.25
N GLY A 53 -4.20 0.09 14.62
CA GLY A 53 -3.12 -0.80 15.08
C GLY A 53 -2.97 -2.08 14.27
N GLN A 54 -3.96 -2.44 13.45
CA GLN A 54 -3.98 -3.68 12.69
C GLN A 54 -3.74 -3.42 11.20
N TYR A 55 -2.98 -4.30 10.56
CA TYR A 55 -2.83 -4.30 9.10
C TYR A 55 -4.02 -5.02 8.47
N THR A 56 -4.66 -4.40 7.51
CA THR A 56 -5.87 -4.91 6.85
C THR A 56 -5.61 -5.39 5.42
N ALA A 57 -4.34 -5.44 5.00
CA ALA A 57 -3.93 -5.94 3.70
C ALA A 57 -3.69 -7.46 3.75
N ASP A 58 -4.15 -8.16 2.72
CA ASP A 58 -4.11 -9.64 2.56
C ASP A 58 -3.33 -10.09 1.31
N GLY A 59 -2.44 -9.24 0.79
CA GLY A 59 -1.65 -9.56 -0.40
C GLY A 59 -2.39 -9.40 -1.74
N THR A 60 -3.64 -8.90 -1.76
CA THR A 60 -4.41 -8.62 -3.01
C THR A 60 -4.24 -7.20 -3.56
N GLN A 61 -3.63 -6.31 -2.78
CA GLN A 61 -3.45 -4.90 -3.11
C GLN A 61 -2.06 -4.69 -3.75
N GLY A 62 -1.95 -3.77 -4.71
CA GLY A 62 -0.68 -3.50 -5.39
C GLY A 62 0.41 -3.12 -4.39
N GLN A 63 1.51 -3.88 -4.39
CA GLN A 63 2.66 -3.65 -3.53
C GLN A 63 3.86 -3.25 -4.38
N ILE A 64 4.62 -2.26 -3.93
CA ILE A 64 5.82 -1.84 -4.64
C ILE A 64 7.02 -2.27 -3.83
N ILE A 65 7.82 -3.09 -4.51
CA ILE A 65 8.89 -3.86 -3.91
C ILE A 65 10.18 -3.32 -4.48
N ASP A 66 10.89 -2.53 -3.66
CA ASP A 66 12.29 -2.26 -3.92
C ASP A 66 13.12 -3.39 -3.31
N ARG A 67 13.97 -4.03 -4.14
CA ARG A 67 14.86 -5.12 -3.73
C ARG A 67 16.13 -4.60 -3.06
N PHE A 68 16.43 -3.31 -3.21
CA PHE A 68 17.65 -2.68 -2.70
C PHE A 68 17.28 -1.62 -1.67
N LEU A 69 17.01 -2.06 -0.44
CA LEU A 69 16.67 -1.20 0.69
C LEU A 69 17.93 -0.51 1.29
N THR A 70 18.78 0.09 0.45
CA THR A 70 19.97 0.85 0.86
C THR A 70 19.85 2.30 0.39
N GLY A 71 19.40 3.19 1.28
CA GLY A 71 19.27 4.62 1.00
C GLY A 71 17.80 5.08 0.96
N GLY A 72 17.40 5.71 -0.14
CA GLY A 72 16.04 6.20 -0.33
C GLY A 72 15.14 5.23 -1.10
N TYR A 73 13.84 5.40 -0.98
CA TYR A 73 12.83 4.67 -1.75
C TYR A 73 11.87 5.62 -2.46
N ALA A 74 11.24 5.11 -3.51
CA ALA A 74 10.11 5.75 -4.18
C ALA A 74 9.02 4.71 -4.48
N LEU A 75 7.75 5.11 -4.33
CA LEU A 75 6.58 4.27 -4.59
C LEU A 75 5.56 5.04 -5.43
N ASP A 76 4.93 4.36 -6.37
CA ASP A 76 3.68 4.78 -6.96
C ASP A 76 2.50 4.38 -6.06
N LEU A 77 1.48 5.22 -6.02
CA LEU A 77 0.30 4.91 -5.22
C LEU A 77 -0.68 4.06 -6.02
N PRO A 78 -1.22 2.98 -5.43
CA PRO A 78 -2.19 2.16 -6.14
C PRO A 78 -3.49 2.95 -6.35
N SER A 79 -4.10 2.77 -7.51
CA SER A 79 -5.37 3.42 -7.88
C SER A 79 -6.62 2.57 -7.58
N ASN A 80 -6.44 1.26 -7.36
CA ASN A 80 -7.52 0.31 -7.14
C ASN A 80 -7.46 -0.32 -5.74
N VAL A 81 -7.55 0.52 -4.71
CA VAL A 81 -7.65 0.09 -3.31
C VAL A 81 -8.78 0.84 -2.61
N PRO A 82 -9.38 0.29 -1.54
CA PRO A 82 -10.46 0.95 -0.81
C PRO A 82 -10.07 2.32 -0.25
N TYR A 83 -11.02 3.25 -0.08
CA TYR A 83 -10.75 4.49 0.64
C TYR A 83 -10.43 4.20 2.12
N GLY A 84 -9.42 4.86 2.68
CA GLY A 84 -9.01 4.65 4.06
C GLY A 84 -7.56 5.02 4.36
N TYR A 85 -7.08 4.49 5.48
CA TYR A 85 -5.73 4.72 5.99
C TYR A 85 -4.79 3.59 5.58
N TYR A 86 -3.56 3.98 5.27
CA TYR A 86 -2.50 3.10 4.78
C TYR A 86 -1.17 3.44 5.44
N ARG A 87 -0.27 2.47 5.47
CA ARG A 87 1.13 2.65 5.87
C ARG A 87 2.05 2.10 4.80
N VAL A 88 3.16 2.78 4.61
CA VAL A 88 4.34 2.14 4.01
C VAL A 88 5.05 1.34 5.09
N ILE A 89 5.36 0.09 4.80
CA ILE A 89 6.07 -0.81 5.72
C ILE A 89 7.24 -1.49 5.02
N VAL A 90 8.29 -1.75 5.79
CA VAL A 90 9.31 -2.73 5.43
C VAL A 90 8.98 -4.04 6.16
N PHE A 91 8.93 -5.15 5.43
CA PHE A 91 8.63 -6.46 5.97
C PHE A 91 9.62 -7.52 5.48
N ARG A 92 9.71 -8.63 6.20
CA ARG A 92 10.44 -9.82 5.77
C ARG A 92 9.51 -10.71 4.94
N ASP A 93 9.82 -10.89 3.66
CA ASP A 93 9.12 -11.84 2.79
C ASP A 93 9.63 -13.25 3.10
N ALA A 94 8.97 -13.97 4.02
CA ALA A 94 9.45 -15.27 4.47
C ALA A 94 9.23 -16.39 3.42
N ASN A 95 8.23 -16.24 2.54
CA ASN A 95 7.80 -17.27 1.59
C ASN A 95 8.19 -16.97 0.14
N ASN A 96 8.94 -15.89 -0.09
CA ASN A 96 9.48 -15.44 -1.39
C ASN A 96 8.41 -15.11 -2.44
N ASN A 97 7.17 -14.87 -2.05
CA ASN A 97 6.09 -14.63 -3.00
C ASN A 97 6.00 -13.16 -3.45
N SER A 98 6.90 -12.30 -2.96
CA SER A 98 6.92 -10.88 -3.29
C SER A 98 5.62 -10.18 -2.92
N ARG A 99 5.03 -10.50 -1.76
CA ARG A 99 3.94 -9.73 -1.16
C ARG A 99 3.97 -9.84 0.36
N TYR A 100 3.47 -8.80 1.03
CA TYR A 100 3.12 -8.83 2.43
C TYR A 100 1.88 -9.69 2.60
N ASP A 101 2.04 -10.80 3.30
CA ASP A 101 0.96 -11.67 3.75
C ASP A 101 0.63 -11.40 5.22
N ALA A 102 -0.60 -11.75 5.61
CA ALA A 102 -0.99 -11.72 7.01
C ALA A 102 -0.06 -12.62 7.84
N GLY A 103 0.61 -12.04 8.83
CA GLY A 103 1.59 -12.73 9.68
C GLY A 103 3.05 -12.53 9.29
N ASP A 104 3.33 -11.89 8.15
CA ASP A 104 4.70 -11.48 7.84
C ASP A 104 5.24 -10.50 8.88
N THR A 105 6.52 -10.64 9.19
CA THR A 105 7.18 -9.78 10.17
C THR A 105 7.39 -8.40 9.59
N VAL A 106 6.73 -7.41 10.17
CA VAL A 106 7.00 -5.99 9.88
C VAL A 106 8.25 -5.57 10.64
N LEU A 107 9.24 -5.08 9.90
CA LEU A 107 10.54 -4.65 10.41
C LEU A 107 10.64 -3.13 10.59
N SER A 108 9.77 -2.36 9.95
CA SER A 108 9.72 -0.91 10.12
C SER A 108 8.98 -0.50 11.39
N LYS A 109 9.52 0.47 12.13
CA LYS A 109 8.82 1.18 13.21
C LYS A 109 7.61 1.94 12.66
N ASP A 110 6.69 2.26 13.57
CA ASP A 110 5.69 3.29 13.29
C ASP A 110 6.33 4.67 13.37
N ASN A 111 6.32 5.40 12.26
CA ASN A 111 6.87 6.75 12.14
C ASN A 111 5.81 7.85 12.39
N GLY A 112 4.60 7.47 12.81
CA GLY A 112 3.49 8.38 13.07
C GLY A 112 2.82 8.94 11.80
N LYS A 113 3.31 8.60 10.60
CA LYS A 113 2.74 9.06 9.33
C LYS A 113 1.77 8.05 8.76
N ARG A 114 0.77 8.53 8.02
CA ARG A 114 -0.24 7.71 7.35
C ARG A 114 -0.49 8.23 5.94
N LEU A 115 -0.60 7.31 5.00
CA LEU A 115 -1.19 7.61 3.70
C LEU A 115 -2.71 7.52 3.85
N VAL A 116 -3.43 8.49 3.28
CA VAL A 116 -4.89 8.57 3.38
C VAL A 116 -5.48 8.72 1.99
N LEU A 117 -6.25 7.72 1.55
CA LEU A 117 -7.00 7.76 0.30
C LEU A 117 -8.43 8.20 0.59
N ALA A 118 -8.80 9.43 0.22
CA ALA A 118 -10.11 10.02 0.48
C ALA A 118 -10.97 10.12 -0.80
N GLN A 119 -12.28 9.89 -0.65
CA GLN A 119 -13.26 10.04 -1.72
C GLN A 119 -13.80 11.48 -1.81
N ARG A 120 -13.67 12.24 -0.73
CA ARG A 120 -14.08 13.65 -0.65
C ARG A 120 -13.20 14.41 0.33
N ASP A 121 -13.15 15.73 0.17
CA ASP A 121 -12.43 16.63 1.06
C ASP A 121 -12.87 16.46 2.53
N ASN A 122 -11.91 16.52 3.44
CA ASN A 122 -12.07 16.39 4.90
C ASN A 122 -12.76 15.09 5.37
N GLN A 123 -12.80 14.02 4.57
CA GLN A 123 -13.50 12.78 4.93
C GLN A 123 -12.97 12.11 6.21
N PHE A 124 -11.64 12.13 6.39
CA PHE A 124 -10.96 11.38 7.45
C PHE A 124 -10.24 12.29 8.44
N LEU A 125 -9.60 13.35 7.94
CA LEU A 125 -8.88 14.35 8.71
C LEU A 125 -9.15 15.73 8.11
N ALA A 126 -9.17 16.77 8.94
CA ALA A 126 -9.23 18.14 8.43
C ALA A 126 -8.00 18.40 7.53
N GLY A 127 -8.24 18.97 6.35
CA GLY A 127 -7.19 19.27 5.37
C GLY A 127 -6.98 18.20 4.30
N THR A 128 -7.52 16.98 4.44
CA THR A 128 -7.43 15.97 3.36
C THR A 128 -8.22 16.41 2.14
N LYS A 129 -7.67 16.16 0.95
CA LYS A 129 -8.32 16.34 -0.35
C LYS A 129 -8.72 15.00 -0.95
N THR A 130 -9.69 15.02 -1.87
CA THR A 130 -9.99 13.86 -2.71
C THR A 130 -8.72 13.29 -3.34
N GLY A 131 -8.52 11.98 -3.23
CA GLY A 131 -7.31 11.28 -3.65
C GLY A 131 -6.37 10.96 -2.49
N TRP A 132 -5.10 10.76 -2.80
CA TRP A 132 -4.07 10.39 -1.84
C TRP A 132 -3.51 11.61 -1.10
N ASN A 133 -3.32 11.44 0.21
CA ASN A 133 -2.76 12.44 1.11
C ASN A 133 -1.74 11.77 2.02
N LEU A 134 -0.83 12.57 2.59
CA LEU A 134 0.08 12.14 3.64
C LEU A 134 -0.26 12.94 4.89
N ALA A 135 -0.69 12.24 5.94
CA ALA A 135 -0.94 12.80 7.24
C ALA A 135 0.20 12.47 8.20
N ASP A 136 0.61 13.41 9.04
CA ASP A 136 1.50 13.17 10.16
C ASP A 136 0.73 12.91 11.47
N GLY A 137 1.45 12.53 12.53
CA GLY A 137 0.87 12.20 13.83
C GLY A 137 0.36 13.42 14.60
N GLN A 138 0.62 14.63 14.11
CA GLN A 138 0.24 15.91 14.71
C GLN A 138 -0.96 16.55 13.98
N GLY A 139 -1.48 15.92 12.93
CA GLY A 139 -2.62 16.39 12.16
C GLY A 139 -2.26 17.26 10.96
N GLY A 140 -0.98 17.39 10.61
CA GLY A 140 -0.53 18.01 9.36
C GLY A 140 -0.89 17.13 8.17
N VAL A 141 -1.39 17.73 7.08
CA VAL A 141 -1.79 17.03 5.86
C VAL A 141 -1.08 17.60 4.64
N GLN A 142 -0.44 16.74 3.87
CA GLN A 142 0.19 17.04 2.59
C GLN A 142 -0.63 16.43 1.44
N THR A 143 -0.85 17.21 0.38
CA THR A 143 -1.79 16.87 -0.71
C THR A 143 -1.12 16.81 -2.09
N THR A 144 0.14 17.24 -2.21
CA THR A 144 0.79 17.48 -3.51
C THR A 144 2.09 16.69 -3.66
N LEU A 145 2.95 16.72 -2.64
CA LEU A 145 4.19 15.93 -2.58
C LEU A 145 4.09 15.05 -1.35
N LEU A 146 3.96 13.74 -1.54
CA LEU A 146 3.85 12.79 -0.42
C LEU A 146 5.23 12.26 -0.06
N ASN A 147 6.15 13.18 0.19
CA ASN A 147 7.57 12.89 0.42
C ASN A 147 7.92 12.86 1.91
N ASN A 148 9.20 12.63 2.20
CA ASN A 148 9.72 12.57 3.57
C ASN A 148 9.04 11.47 4.42
N TYR A 149 8.58 10.39 3.80
CA TYR A 149 8.04 9.23 4.51
C TYR A 149 9.22 8.35 4.96
N ASP A 150 10.03 8.84 5.90
CA ASP A 150 11.20 8.09 6.37
C ASP A 150 10.77 6.88 7.20
N LEU A 151 11.43 5.74 6.97
CA LEU A 151 11.23 4.49 7.69
C LEU A 151 12.51 4.13 8.44
N GLU A 152 12.33 3.71 9.69
CA GLU A 152 13.41 3.22 10.54
C GLU A 152 13.15 1.76 10.91
N ALA A 153 14.22 0.96 10.97
CA ALA A 153 14.15 -0.40 11.48
C ALA A 153 13.76 -0.42 12.97
N GLN A 154 13.06 -1.47 13.41
CA GLN A 154 12.73 -1.72 14.82
C GLN A 154 13.97 -1.89 15.70
#